data_AF-A0A7Z9M616-F1
#
_entry.id   AF-A0A7Z9M616-F1
#
_cell.length_a   1.000
_cell.length_b   1.000
_cell.length_c   1.000
_cell.angle_alpha   90.00
_cell.angle_beta   90.00
_cell.angle_gamma   90.00
#
_symmetry.space_group_name_H-M   'P 1'
#
loop_
_entity.id
_entity.type
_entity.pdbx_description
1 polymer ?
#
loop_
_entity_poly.entity_id
_entity_poly.type
_entity_poly.pdbx_seq_one_letter_code
_entity_poly.pdbx_strand_id
1 'polypeptide(L)'
;MTIFKRFIRPALFSLEAEKSHNLVIRLLKSNLVPAVKAIDDPILSSVVFGRQFQNPIGLAAGFDKNAAAISNLYRLGFGFIEVGTVTPRPQSGNLKPRLFRLSEDDAIINSLGFNSEGLEVFR
;
A
#
# COMPACT_ATOMS: atom_id res chain seq x y z
N MET A 1 10.81 -3.28 -21.23
CA MET A 1 9.58 -2.65 -20.70
C MET A 1 8.67 -3.74 -20.15
N THR A 2 8.36 -3.76 -18.85
CA THR A 2 7.65 -4.89 -18.21
C THR A 2 6.16 -4.92 -18.59
N ILE A 3 5.53 -6.11 -18.55
CA ILE A 3 4.07 -6.29 -18.73
C ILE A 3 3.29 -5.34 -17.83
N PHE A 4 3.78 -5.17 -16.59
CA PHE A 4 3.22 -4.22 -15.63
C PHE A 4 3.15 -2.80 -16.18
N LYS A 5 4.26 -2.26 -16.71
CA LYS A 5 4.31 -0.89 -17.24
C LYS A 5 3.46 -0.72 -18.51
N ARG A 6 3.41 -1.74 -19.38
CA ARG A 6 2.73 -1.65 -20.69
C ARG A 6 1.21 -1.83 -20.61
N PHE A 7 0.72 -2.71 -19.74
CA PHE A 7 -0.70 -3.08 -19.71
C PHE A 7 -1.37 -2.86 -18.37
N ILE A 8 -0.73 -3.27 -17.27
CA ILE A 8 -1.36 -3.24 -15.93
C ILE A 8 -1.47 -1.79 -15.41
N ARG A 9 -0.38 -1.02 -15.47
CA ARG A 9 -0.38 0.37 -14.98
C ARG A 9 -1.40 1.25 -15.73
N PRO A 10 -1.47 1.28 -17.09
CA PRO A 10 -2.50 2.04 -17.79
C PRO A 10 -3.92 1.61 -17.42
N ALA A 11 -4.19 0.32 -17.30
CA ALA A 11 -5.51 -0.19 -16.90
C ALA A 11 -5.89 0.20 -15.45
N LEU A 12 -4.93 0.25 -14.52
CA LEU A 12 -5.18 0.75 -13.17
C LEU A 12 -5.38 2.27 -13.13
N PHE A 13 -4.69 2.99 -14.03
CA PHE A 13 -4.74 4.46 -14.11
C PHE A 13 -6.02 4.98 -14.79
N SER A 14 -6.69 4.16 -15.62
CA SER A 14 -8.00 4.49 -16.19
C SER A 14 -9.16 4.40 -15.19
N LEU A 15 -8.96 3.76 -14.03
CA LEU A 15 -9.94 3.72 -12.94
C LEU A 15 -9.85 4.97 -12.05
N GLU A 16 -10.95 5.29 -11.36
CA GLU A 16 -10.94 6.25 -10.25
C GLU A 16 -9.91 5.81 -9.20
N ALA A 17 -9.14 6.75 -8.64
CA ALA A 17 -7.98 6.42 -7.81
C ALA A 17 -8.32 5.56 -6.59
N GLU A 18 -9.41 5.86 -5.87
CA GLU A 18 -9.81 5.06 -4.71
C GLU A 18 -10.32 3.66 -5.11
N LYS A 19 -10.98 3.53 -6.28
CA LYS A 19 -11.38 2.21 -6.82
C LYS A 19 -10.18 1.38 -7.24
N SER A 20 -9.22 2.01 -7.92
CA SER A 20 -7.94 1.42 -8.31
C SER A 20 -7.19 0.87 -7.09
N HIS A 21 -7.08 1.68 -6.04
CA HIS A 21 -6.45 1.30 -4.78
C HIS A 21 -7.16 0.10 -4.12
N ASN A 22 -8.48 0.14 -3.98
CA ASN A 22 -9.26 -0.96 -3.40
C ASN A 22 -9.14 -2.25 -4.21
N LEU A 23 -9.08 -2.16 -5.54
CA LEU A 23 -8.83 -3.32 -6.40
C LEU A 23 -7.44 -3.93 -6.13
N VAL A 24 -6.41 -3.10 -6.01
CA VAL A 24 -5.04 -3.57 -5.71
C VAL A 24 -4.98 -4.27 -4.36
N ILE A 25 -5.60 -3.71 -3.31
CA ILE A 25 -5.67 -4.37 -1.98
C ILE A 25 -6.37 -5.73 -2.08
N ARG A 26 -7.48 -5.83 -2.85
CA ARG A 26 -8.16 -7.12 -3.07
C ARG A 26 -7.27 -8.13 -3.78
N LEU A 27 -6.58 -7.71 -4.85
CA LEU A 27 -5.66 -8.60 -5.59
C LEU A 27 -4.50 -9.07 -4.72
N LEU A 28 -3.93 -8.18 -3.90
CA LEU A 28 -2.91 -8.53 -2.93
C LEU A 28 -3.46 -9.50 -1.90
N LYS A 29 -4.64 -9.26 -1.33
CA LYS A 29 -5.29 -10.17 -0.36
C LYS A 29 -5.56 -11.55 -0.97
N SER A 30 -5.94 -11.61 -2.24
CA SER A 30 -6.18 -12.85 -2.99
C SER A 30 -4.90 -13.56 -3.47
N ASN A 31 -3.71 -13.07 -3.13
CA ASN A 31 -2.44 -13.66 -3.53
C ASN A 31 -2.27 -13.77 -5.07
N LEU A 32 -2.88 -12.85 -5.84
CA LEU A 32 -2.81 -12.83 -7.30
C LEU A 32 -1.68 -11.94 -7.83
N VAL A 33 -1.03 -11.17 -6.96
CA VAL A 33 0.10 -10.33 -7.31
C VAL A 33 1.39 -11.16 -7.20
N PRO A 34 2.17 -11.32 -8.29
CA PRO A 34 3.42 -12.06 -8.25
C PRO A 34 4.41 -11.46 -7.24
N ALA A 35 5.14 -12.32 -6.55
CA ALA A 35 6.24 -11.88 -5.69
C ALA A 35 7.36 -11.28 -6.53
N VAL A 36 8.04 -10.28 -5.98
CA VAL A 36 9.26 -9.71 -6.53
C VAL A 36 10.42 -10.35 -5.78
N LYS A 37 11.49 -10.69 -6.50
CA LYS A 37 12.72 -11.17 -5.87
C LYS A 37 13.27 -10.05 -4.99
N ALA A 38 13.22 -10.24 -3.67
CA ALA A 38 13.84 -9.32 -2.73
C ALA A 38 15.34 -9.26 -3.00
N ILE A 39 15.90 -8.05 -3.01
CA ILE A 39 17.34 -7.83 -3.02
C ILE A 39 17.79 -8.00 -1.56
N ASP A 40 18.49 -9.10 -1.30
CA ASP A 40 19.07 -9.42 0.00
C ASP A 40 20.58 -9.19 -0.10
N ASP A 41 20.96 -7.91 0.02
CA ASP A 41 22.35 -7.48 0.05
C ASP A 41 22.67 -6.98 1.46
N PRO A 42 23.64 -7.59 2.18
CA PRO A 42 24.02 -7.18 3.52
C PRO A 42 24.32 -5.67 3.66
N ILE A 43 24.75 -4.99 2.59
CA ILE A 43 25.01 -3.54 2.61
C ILE A 43 23.74 -2.71 2.84
N LEU A 44 22.56 -3.24 2.49
CA LEU A 44 21.27 -2.58 2.68
C LEU A 44 20.68 -2.85 4.08
N SER A 45 21.23 -3.81 4.84
CA SER A 45 20.72 -4.12 6.16
C SER A 45 20.84 -2.92 7.10
N SER A 46 19.77 -2.63 7.82
CA SER A 46 19.68 -1.46 8.70
C SER A 46 19.14 -1.85 10.07
N VAL A 47 19.68 -1.27 11.14
CA VAL A 47 19.16 -1.42 12.50
C VAL A 47 18.57 -0.10 12.97
N VAL A 48 17.27 -0.09 13.24
CA VAL A 48 16.54 1.09 13.72
C VAL A 48 15.68 0.66 14.91
N PHE A 49 15.75 1.40 16.03
CA PHE A 49 15.07 1.06 17.29
C PHE A 49 15.37 -0.37 17.79
N GLY A 50 16.58 -0.88 17.56
CA GLY A 50 16.98 -2.25 17.92
C GLY A 50 16.32 -3.34 17.08
N ARG A 51 15.62 -2.98 16.00
CA ARG A 51 15.05 -3.92 15.01
C ARG A 51 15.92 -3.95 13.77
N GLN A 52 16.21 -5.16 13.29
CA GLN A 52 16.93 -5.35 12.03
C GLN A 52 15.94 -5.40 10.86
N PHE A 53 16.25 -4.64 9.80
CA PHE A 53 15.54 -4.64 8.53
C PHE A 53 16.49 -5.11 7.42
N GLN A 54 15.97 -5.92 6.50
CA GLN A 54 16.77 -6.46 5.38
C GLN A 54 17.18 -5.36 4.39
N ASN A 55 16.37 -4.31 4.27
CA ASN A 55 16.64 -3.14 3.47
C ASN A 55 15.94 -1.91 4.08
N PRO A 56 16.34 -0.67 3.74
CA PRO A 56 15.80 0.53 4.34
C PRO A 56 14.50 1.03 3.67
N ILE A 57 13.95 0.31 2.69
CA ILE A 57 12.79 0.75 1.92
C ILE A 57 11.51 0.21 2.56
N GLY A 58 10.65 1.11 3.01
CA GLY A 58 9.37 0.77 3.61
C GLY A 58 8.16 1.23 2.81
N LEU A 59 7.01 0.64 3.10
CA LEU A 59 5.71 1.12 2.64
C LEU A 59 5.05 1.95 3.74
N ALA A 60 4.72 3.20 3.43
CA ALA A 60 4.11 4.13 4.37
C ALA A 60 2.65 3.78 4.72
N ALA A 61 2.19 4.29 5.86
CA ALA A 61 0.79 4.22 6.26
C ALA A 61 -0.15 4.89 5.24
N GLY A 62 -1.43 4.53 5.36
CA GLY A 62 -2.48 4.98 4.45
C GLY A 62 -2.67 4.07 3.24
N PHE A 63 -1.71 3.18 2.94
CA PHE A 63 -1.84 2.17 1.89
C PHE A 63 -2.68 0.98 2.35
N ASP A 64 -2.24 0.22 3.37
CA ASP A 64 -3.03 -0.89 3.94
C ASP A 64 -3.60 -0.49 5.30
N LYS A 65 -4.75 0.19 5.27
CA LYS A 65 -5.37 0.78 6.48
C LYS A 65 -5.92 -0.24 7.47
N ASN A 66 -6.19 -1.47 7.00
CA ASN A 66 -6.88 -2.49 7.76
C ASN A 66 -6.05 -3.79 7.86
N ALA A 67 -4.73 -3.73 7.68
CA ALA A 67 -3.82 -4.88 7.74
C ALA A 67 -4.22 -6.05 6.81
N ALA A 68 -4.90 -5.76 5.70
CA ALA A 68 -5.57 -6.77 4.89
C ALA A 68 -4.62 -7.61 4.02
N ALA A 69 -3.39 -7.14 3.79
CA ALA A 69 -2.46 -7.76 2.84
C ALA A 69 -0.97 -7.72 3.24
N ILE A 70 -0.66 -7.56 4.54
CA ILE A 70 0.71 -7.41 5.06
C ILE A 70 1.70 -8.43 4.47
N SER A 71 1.39 -9.73 4.57
CA SER A 71 2.30 -10.79 4.10
C SER A 71 2.56 -10.72 2.60
N ASN A 72 1.56 -10.34 1.80
CA ASN A 72 1.69 -10.22 0.35
C ASN A 72 2.40 -8.93 -0.06
N LEU A 73 2.31 -7.88 0.76
CA LEU A 73 3.09 -6.66 0.58
C LEU A 73 4.59 -6.89 0.84
N TYR A 74 4.97 -7.66 1.87
CA TYR A 74 6.37 -8.01 2.10
C TYR A 74 6.99 -8.76 0.91
N ARG A 75 6.19 -9.56 0.21
CA ARG A 75 6.61 -10.27 -1.02
C ARG A 75 6.90 -9.36 -2.20
N LEU A 76 6.61 -8.06 -2.10
CA LEU A 76 7.03 -7.05 -3.07
C LEU A 76 8.44 -6.51 -2.78
N GLY A 77 9.08 -6.91 -1.68
CA GLY A 77 10.47 -6.59 -1.35
C GLY A 77 10.67 -5.46 -0.33
N PHE A 78 9.60 -4.95 0.28
CA PHE A 78 9.72 -3.94 1.34
C PHE A 78 10.43 -4.51 2.58
N GLY A 79 11.35 -3.74 3.16
CA GLY A 79 12.00 -4.06 4.42
C GLY A 79 11.08 -3.89 5.64
N PHE A 80 10.13 -2.96 5.56
CA PHE A 80 9.09 -2.75 6.58
C PHE A 80 7.79 -2.21 5.98
N ILE A 81 6.68 -2.37 6.70
CA ILE A 81 5.36 -1.87 6.30
C ILE A 81 4.72 -1.18 7.48
N GLU A 82 4.25 0.04 7.28
CA GLU A 82 3.42 0.76 8.24
C GLU A 82 1.95 0.61 7.84
N VAL A 83 1.17 -0.09 8.66
CA VAL A 83 -0.27 -0.30 8.46
C VAL A 83 -1.10 0.77 9.19
N GLY A 84 -2.33 0.97 8.74
CA GLY A 84 -3.22 2.02 9.25
C GLY A 84 -3.29 3.24 8.34
N THR A 85 -3.70 4.42 8.80
CA THR A 85 -4.09 4.74 10.18
C THR A 85 -5.40 4.06 10.57
N VAL A 86 -5.40 3.40 11.73
CA VAL A 86 -6.59 2.79 12.33
C VAL A 86 -7.18 3.72 13.39
N THR A 87 -8.51 3.80 13.45
CA THR A 87 -9.22 4.51 14.52
C THR A 87 -9.81 3.55 15.54
N PRO A 88 -10.05 3.96 16.79
CA PRO A 88 -10.65 3.08 17.81
C PRO A 88 -12.01 2.52 17.38
N ARG A 89 -12.83 3.32 16.71
CA ARG A 89 -14.14 2.94 16.16
C ARG A 89 -14.13 2.98 14.63
N PRO A 90 -14.97 2.20 13.94
CA PRO A 90 -15.11 2.27 12.50
C PRO A 90 -15.58 3.67 12.05
N GLN A 91 -15.05 4.16 10.93
CA GLN A 91 -15.52 5.39 10.31
C GLN A 91 -15.29 5.39 8.80
N SER A 92 -16.23 5.98 8.07
CA SER A 92 -16.22 6.03 6.60
C SER A 92 -15.25 7.06 6.02
N GLY A 93 -14.84 8.06 6.81
CA GLY A 93 -14.05 9.22 6.38
C GLY A 93 -14.87 10.25 5.59
N ASN A 94 -14.20 11.14 4.84
CA ASN A 94 -14.87 12.21 4.09
C ASN A 94 -15.67 11.69 2.89
N LEU A 95 -16.57 12.51 2.34
CA LEU A 95 -17.33 12.16 1.13
C LEU A 95 -16.41 11.95 -0.09
N LYS A 96 -16.84 11.10 -1.03
CA LYS A 96 -16.13 10.84 -2.29
C LYS A 96 -16.60 11.81 -3.39
N PRO A 97 -15.75 12.10 -4.40
CA PRO A 97 -14.36 11.69 -4.57
C PRO A 97 -13.40 12.49 -3.68
N ARG A 98 -12.35 11.83 -3.18
CA ARG A 98 -11.44 12.34 -2.14
C ARG A 98 -9.98 11.89 -2.30
N LEU A 99 -9.66 11.30 -3.44
CA LEU A 99 -8.32 10.86 -3.82
C LEU A 99 -8.16 11.11 -5.31
N PHE A 100 -7.17 11.91 -5.68
CA PHE A 100 -6.94 12.33 -7.05
C PHE A 100 -5.47 12.14 -7.39
N ARG A 101 -5.20 11.68 -8.62
CA ARG A 101 -3.85 11.51 -9.18
C ARG A 101 -3.57 12.67 -10.12
N LEU A 102 -2.46 13.36 -9.91
CA LEU A 102 -1.90 14.39 -10.79
C LEU A 102 -0.76 13.73 -11.56
N SER A 103 -1.11 13.04 -12.65
CA SER A 103 -0.19 12.09 -13.31
C SER A 103 0.99 12.77 -14.01
N GLU A 104 0.82 14.03 -14.43
CA GLU A 104 1.89 14.82 -15.06
C GLU A 104 2.97 15.24 -14.04
N ASP A 105 2.58 15.38 -12.77
CA ASP A 105 3.45 15.80 -11.66
C ASP A 105 3.96 14.63 -10.81
N ASP A 106 3.63 13.38 -11.18
CA ASP A 106 3.84 12.19 -10.35
C ASP A 106 3.32 12.36 -8.91
N ALA A 107 2.19 13.08 -8.75
CA ALA A 107 1.66 13.48 -7.45
C ALA A 107 0.25 12.92 -7.14
N ILE A 108 -0.11 12.96 -5.86
CA ILE A 108 -1.41 12.54 -5.35
C ILE A 108 -1.90 13.59 -4.34
N ILE A 109 -3.16 14.01 -4.46
CA ILE A 109 -3.86 14.79 -3.45
C ILE A 109 -5.00 13.96 -2.86
N ASN A 110 -5.13 13.99 -1.53
CA ASN A 110 -6.18 13.24 -0.84
C ASN A 110 -6.77 14.00 0.35
N SER A 111 -8.05 13.78 0.57
CA SER A 111 -8.80 14.27 1.72
C SER A 111 -9.56 13.10 2.35
N LEU A 112 -8.88 11.97 2.60
CA LEU A 112 -9.52 10.71 3.00
C LEU A 112 -10.29 10.79 4.34
N GLY A 113 -9.78 11.57 5.31
CA GLY A 113 -10.40 11.72 6.62
C GLY A 113 -10.36 10.44 7.46
N PHE A 114 -9.22 9.74 7.49
CA PHE A 114 -9.00 8.52 8.30
C PHE A 114 -10.08 7.44 8.18
N ASN A 115 -10.58 7.16 6.98
CA ASN A 115 -11.47 6.01 6.77
C ASN A 115 -10.81 4.70 7.27
N SER A 116 -11.48 3.99 8.18
CA SER A 116 -10.97 2.81 8.87
C SER A 116 -12.12 1.88 9.28
N GLU A 117 -11.88 0.57 9.24
CA GLU A 117 -12.83 -0.44 9.74
C GLU A 117 -12.83 -0.57 11.27
N GLY A 118 -12.00 0.22 11.97
CA GLY A 118 -11.89 0.22 13.42
C GLY A 118 -10.87 -0.80 13.96
N LEU A 119 -10.47 -0.61 15.21
CA LEU A 119 -9.44 -1.42 15.85
C LEU A 119 -9.86 -2.88 16.07
N GLU A 120 -11.16 -3.16 16.22
CA GLU A 120 -11.66 -4.52 16.41
C GLU A 120 -11.37 -5.44 15.21
N VAL A 121 -11.43 -4.87 14.00
CA VAL A 121 -11.17 -5.57 12.74
C VAL A 121 -9.67 -5.63 12.41
N PHE A 122 -8.89 -4.66 12.91
CA PHE A 122 -7.46 -4.54 12.66
C PHE A 122 -6.65 -5.58 13.44
N ARG A 123 -6.32 -6.70 12.80
CA ARG A 123 -5.57 -7.83 13.39
C ARG A 123 -4.53 -8.38 12.43
#